data_AF-A0A962ZJ34-F1
#
_entry.id   AF-A0A962ZJ34-F1
#
_cell.length_a   1.000
_cell.length_b   1.000
_cell.length_c   1.000
_cell.angle_alpha   90.00
_cell.angle_beta   90.00
_cell.angle_gamma   90.00
#
_symmetry.space_group_name_H-M   'P 1'
#
loop_
_entity.id
_entity.type
_entity.pdbx_description
1 polymer ?
#
loop_
_entity_poly.entity_id
_entity_poly.type
_entity_poly.pdbx_seq_one_letter_code
_entity_poly.pdbx_strand_id
1 'polypeptide(L)'
;MRHDWTRPEIEALFALPFNDLLFRAHSVHRQYFDPNQVQVSTLLSIKTGACPEDCAYCPQSTRYDTGLEVEQLMAVNAVLEQARAAAASGATRFCMGAAWRSPKDRDMPQVVAMVKGVKALGLETCMTLGML
;
A
#
# COMPACT_ATOMS: atom_id res chain seq x y z
N MET A 1 24.46 2.94 6.00
CA MET A 1 23.51 1.83 5.79
C MET A 1 24.21 0.78 4.93
N ARG A 2 24.11 -0.51 5.26
CA ARG A 2 24.77 -1.61 4.54
C ARG A 2 23.84 -2.15 3.43
N HIS A 3 24.37 -2.45 2.24
CA HIS A 3 23.57 -2.87 1.07
C HIS A 3 24.03 -4.20 0.43
N ASP A 4 25.05 -4.84 0.97
CA ASP A 4 25.73 -6.04 0.46
C ASP A 4 25.39 -7.31 1.27
N TRP A 5 24.14 -7.46 1.69
CA TRP A 5 23.69 -8.63 2.45
C TRP A 5 23.78 -9.92 1.64
N THR A 6 24.38 -10.94 2.23
CA THR A 6 24.42 -12.29 1.69
C THR A 6 23.30 -13.16 2.27
N ARG A 7 22.93 -14.24 1.57
CA ARG A 7 21.92 -15.20 2.06
C ARG A 7 22.27 -15.77 3.44
N PRO A 8 23.50 -16.24 3.72
CA PRO A 8 23.84 -16.78 5.03
C PRO A 8 23.72 -15.76 6.17
N GLU A 9 24.03 -14.49 5.91
CA GLU A 9 23.88 -13.43 6.92
C GLU A 9 22.41 -13.16 7.26
N ILE A 10 21.52 -13.27 6.29
CA ILE A 10 20.07 -13.14 6.51
C ILE A 10 19.56 -14.36 7.27
N GLU A 11 19.93 -15.57 6.86
CA GLU A 11 19.56 -16.82 7.53
C GLU A 11 20.00 -16.83 9.00
N ALA A 12 21.18 -16.30 9.28
CA ALA A 12 21.66 -16.13 10.66
C ALA A 12 20.76 -15.21 11.50
N LEU A 13 20.12 -14.18 10.92
CA LEU A 13 19.14 -13.34 11.63
C LEU A 13 17.87 -14.13 11.97
N PHE A 14 17.37 -14.95 11.06
CA PHE A 14 16.20 -15.80 11.29
C PHE A 14 16.47 -16.90 12.33
N ALA A 15 17.72 -17.34 12.46
CA ALA A 15 18.14 -18.34 13.44
C ALA A 15 18.41 -17.77 14.85
N LEU A 16 18.40 -16.45 15.04
CA LEU A 16 18.62 -15.85 16.36
C LEU A 16 17.50 -16.21 17.34
N PRO A 17 17.82 -16.31 18.65
CA PRO A 17 16.78 -16.32 19.68
C PRO A 17 15.87 -15.10 19.51
N PHE A 18 14.56 -15.33 19.53
CA PHE A 18 13.57 -14.32 19.18
C PHE A 18 13.72 -13.01 19.99
N ASN A 19 14.00 -13.13 21.30
CA ASN A 19 14.19 -11.96 22.17
C ASN A 19 15.45 -11.16 21.83
N ASP A 20 16.54 -11.83 21.42
CA ASP A 20 17.77 -11.16 21.00
C ASP A 20 17.56 -10.43 19.65
N LEU A 21 16.81 -11.07 18.73
CA LEU A 21 16.42 -10.45 17.46
C LEU A 21 15.56 -9.20 17.70
N LEU A 22 14.56 -9.27 18.58
CA LEU A 22 13.72 -8.13 18.95
C LEU A 22 14.54 -6.99 19.56
N PHE A 23 15.44 -7.30 20.49
CA PHE A 23 16.30 -6.30 21.12
C PHE A 23 17.19 -5.61 20.08
N ARG A 24 17.80 -6.38 19.18
CA ARG A 24 18.62 -5.84 18.08
C ARG A 24 17.79 -4.98 17.13
N ALA A 25 16.58 -5.42 16.77
CA ALA A 25 15.67 -4.66 15.91
C ALA A 25 15.29 -3.31 16.53
N HIS A 26 14.96 -3.29 17.83
CA HIS A 26 14.64 -2.04 18.54
C HIS A 26 15.85 -1.10 18.63
N SER A 27 17.03 -1.66 18.91
CA SER A 27 18.27 -0.90 18.97
C SER A 27 18.57 -0.21 17.64
N VAL A 28 18.41 -0.90 16.52
CA VAL A 28 18.54 -0.33 15.18
C VAL A 28 17.44 0.71 14.92
N HIS A 29 16.18 0.40 15.23
CA HIS A 29 15.07 1.33 15.00
C HIS A 29 15.29 2.67 15.71
N ARG A 30 15.68 2.67 16.99
CA ARG A 30 15.99 3.88 17.78
C ARG A 30 17.18 4.70 17.26
N GLN A 31 18.10 4.09 16.51
CA GLN A 31 19.23 4.81 15.91
C GLN A 31 18.82 5.64 14.69
N TYR A 32 17.77 5.23 13.98
CA TYR A 32 17.40 5.81 12.69
C TYR A 32 16.02 6.49 12.68
N PHE A 33 15.17 6.25 13.67
CA PHE A 33 13.81 6.77 13.74
C PHE A 33 13.50 7.36 15.12
N ASP A 34 12.54 8.29 15.19
CA ASP A 34 11.91 8.65 16.46
C ASP A 34 11.09 7.45 16.96
N PRO A 35 11.48 6.83 18.09
CA PRO A 35 10.85 5.60 18.56
C PRO A 35 9.40 5.76 19.00
N ASN A 36 8.91 6.99 19.17
CA ASN A 36 7.55 7.28 19.58
C ASN A 36 6.69 7.86 18.44
N GLN A 37 7.24 8.00 17.24
CA GLN A 37 6.51 8.44 16.06
C GLN A 37 6.03 7.24 15.25
N VAL A 38 4.80 7.31 14.76
CA VAL A 38 4.22 6.29 13.87
C VAL A 38 3.65 6.97 12.63
N GLN A 39 3.95 6.42 11.45
CA GLN A 39 3.36 6.84 10.19
C GLN A 39 1.94 6.26 10.06
N VAL A 40 0.93 7.13 9.93
CA VAL A 40 -0.47 6.72 9.75
C VAL A 40 -0.88 6.88 8.28
N SER A 41 -1.18 5.75 7.63
CA SER A 41 -1.62 5.72 6.23
C SER A 41 -3.00 5.07 6.12
N THR A 42 -3.89 5.66 5.34
CA THR A 42 -5.21 5.08 5.03
C THR A 42 -5.25 4.66 3.56
N LEU A 43 -5.83 3.50 3.28
CA LEU A 43 -5.94 2.95 1.94
C LEU A 43 -7.40 2.84 1.50
N LEU A 44 -7.66 3.10 0.22
CA LEU A 44 -8.91 2.81 -0.46
C LEU A 44 -8.66 1.96 -1.71
N SER A 45 -9.50 0.94 -1.93
CA SER A 45 -9.53 0.22 -3.19
C SER A 45 -10.32 1.04 -4.21
N ILE A 46 -9.65 1.67 -5.17
CA ILE A 46 -10.27 2.52 -6.19
C ILE A 46 -10.90 1.70 -7.33
N LYS A 47 -10.56 0.40 -7.44
CA LYS A 47 -11.19 -0.58 -8.33
C LYS A 47 -11.05 -1.95 -7.67
N THR A 48 -12.16 -2.61 -7.36
CA THR A 48 -12.20 -3.83 -6.54
C THR A 48 -12.66 -5.04 -7.35
N GLY A 49 -12.04 -6.20 -7.10
CA GLY A 49 -12.43 -7.46 -7.72
C GLY A 49 -12.03 -7.58 -9.20
N ALA A 50 -12.49 -8.62 -9.89
CA ALA A 50 -12.22 -8.86 -11.31
C ALA A 50 -10.72 -8.72 -11.72
N CYS A 51 -9.80 -9.18 -10.88
CA CYS A 51 -8.36 -9.17 -11.18
C CYS A 51 -7.97 -10.41 -12.00
N PRO A 52 -7.22 -10.29 -13.11
CA PRO A 52 -6.84 -11.44 -13.95
C PRO A 52 -5.73 -12.32 -13.35
N GLU A 53 -4.96 -11.79 -12.40
CA GLU A 53 -3.87 -12.51 -11.72
C GLU A 53 -4.41 -13.64 -10.85
N ASP A 54 -3.62 -14.67 -10.62
CA ASP A 54 -3.99 -15.93 -9.95
C ASP A 54 -3.34 -16.08 -8.57
N CYS A 55 -3.14 -14.96 -7.86
CA CYS A 55 -2.55 -14.99 -6.52
C CYS A 55 -3.44 -15.82 -5.56
N ALA A 56 -2.93 -16.96 -5.10
CA ALA A 56 -3.68 -17.94 -4.30
C ALA A 56 -4.24 -17.41 -2.97
N TYR A 57 -3.72 -16.29 -2.47
CA TYR A 57 -4.17 -15.65 -1.23
C TYR A 57 -5.12 -14.46 -1.46
N CYS A 58 -5.23 -13.96 -2.70
CA CYS A 58 -5.91 -12.70 -2.98
C CYS A 58 -7.42 -12.92 -3.18
N PRO A 59 -8.30 -12.24 -2.42
CA PRO A 59 -9.74 -12.44 -2.56
C PRO A 59 -10.33 -11.82 -3.83
N GLN A 60 -9.54 -11.05 -4.58
CA GLN A 60 -10.00 -10.25 -5.72
C GLN A 60 -9.74 -10.91 -7.09
N SER A 61 -9.07 -12.05 -7.11
CA SER A 61 -8.77 -12.80 -8.33
C SER A 61 -10.05 -13.37 -8.94
N THR A 62 -10.18 -13.29 -10.27
CA THR A 62 -11.28 -13.96 -10.99
C THR A 62 -11.16 -15.48 -11.02
N ARG A 63 -10.04 -16.03 -10.55
CA ARG A 63 -9.79 -17.48 -10.54
C ARG A 63 -10.48 -18.20 -9.39
N TYR A 64 -10.95 -17.47 -8.38
CA TYR A 64 -11.54 -18.02 -7.16
C TYR A 64 -12.89 -17.36 -6.89
N ASP A 65 -13.85 -18.14 -6.40
CA ASP A 65 -15.12 -17.61 -5.90
C ASP A 65 -14.99 -17.29 -4.41
N THR A 66 -15.02 -16.01 -4.08
CA THR A 66 -14.86 -15.48 -2.72
C THR A 66 -16.11 -14.73 -2.25
N GLY A 67 -17.16 -14.68 -3.07
CA GLY A 67 -18.34 -13.85 -2.82
C GLY A 67 -18.09 -12.33 -2.85
N LEU A 68 -16.93 -11.89 -3.36
CA LEU A 68 -16.58 -10.48 -3.43
C LEU A 68 -17.38 -9.74 -4.51
N GLU A 69 -18.04 -8.65 -4.12
CA GLU A 69 -18.70 -7.76 -5.08
C GLU A 69 -17.67 -7.00 -5.94
N VAL A 70 -17.91 -6.96 -7.25
CA VAL A 70 -17.02 -6.28 -8.20
C VAL A 70 -17.44 -4.82 -8.32
N GLU A 71 -16.49 -3.93 -8.06
CA GLU A 71 -16.68 -2.49 -8.20
C GLU A 71 -15.79 -1.94 -9.32
N GLN A 72 -16.39 -1.12 -10.18
CA GLN A 72 -15.66 -0.43 -11.23
C GLN A 72 -14.73 0.64 -10.64
N LEU A 73 -13.88 1.20 -11.50
CA LEU A 73 -13.02 2.32 -11.12
C LEU A 73 -13.87 3.49 -10.58
N MET A 74 -13.62 3.86 -9.33
CA MET A 74 -14.35 4.93 -8.64
C MET A 74 -14.15 6.29 -9.32
N ALA A 75 -15.19 7.12 -9.31
CA ALA A 75 -15.09 8.50 -9.77
C ALA A 75 -14.08 9.30 -8.91
N VAL A 76 -13.34 10.23 -9.54
CA VAL A 76 -12.32 11.05 -8.87
C VAL A 76 -12.88 11.73 -7.61
N ASN A 77 -14.07 12.33 -7.70
CA ASN A 77 -14.68 13.03 -6.58
C ASN A 77 -14.94 12.12 -5.38
N ALA A 78 -15.37 10.88 -5.61
CA ALA A 78 -15.59 9.91 -4.54
C ALA A 78 -14.27 9.54 -3.85
N VAL A 79 -13.18 9.37 -4.61
CA VAL A 79 -11.85 9.13 -4.06
C VAL A 79 -11.36 10.32 -3.22
N LEU A 80 -11.59 11.56 -3.69
CA LEU A 80 -11.19 12.77 -2.96
C LEU A 80 -12.03 13.01 -1.70
N GLU A 81 -13.28 12.58 -1.68
CA GLU A 81 -14.10 12.60 -0.47
C GLU A 81 -13.53 11.66 0.60
N GLN A 82 -13.18 10.44 0.22
CA GLN A 82 -12.53 9.49 1.13
C GLN A 82 -11.15 9.97 1.59
N ALA A 83 -10.37 10.59 0.70
CA ALA A 83 -9.08 11.18 1.06
C ALA A 83 -9.23 12.34 2.06
N ARG A 84 -10.26 13.19 1.89
CA ARG A 84 -10.59 14.25 2.87
C ARG A 84 -10.98 13.67 4.23
N ALA A 85 -11.80 12.62 4.24
CA ALA A 85 -12.17 11.94 5.47
C ALA A 85 -10.93 11.33 6.18
N ALA A 86 -10.01 10.73 5.42
CA ALA A 86 -8.76 10.21 5.94
C ALA A 86 -7.84 11.30 6.50
N ALA A 87 -7.72 12.45 5.83
CA ALA A 87 -6.98 13.59 6.38
C ALA A 87 -7.57 14.06 7.70
N ALA A 88 -8.90 14.19 7.76
CA ALA A 88 -9.62 14.62 8.97
C ALA A 88 -9.48 13.62 10.12
N SER A 89 -9.26 12.33 9.84
CA SER A 89 -8.98 11.30 10.86
C SER A 89 -7.50 11.20 11.26
N GLY A 90 -6.64 12.06 10.72
CA GLY A 90 -5.22 12.14 11.09
C GLY A 90 -4.28 11.32 10.21
N ALA A 91 -4.74 10.80 9.07
CA ALA A 91 -3.84 10.17 8.10
C ALA A 91 -2.88 11.22 7.53
N THR A 92 -1.63 10.81 7.36
CA THR A 92 -0.58 11.63 6.70
C THR A 92 -0.33 11.17 5.27
N ARG A 93 -0.76 9.95 4.93
CA ARG A 93 -0.67 9.35 3.59
C ARG A 93 -1.98 8.68 3.20
N PHE A 94 -2.36 8.86 1.93
CA PHE A 94 -3.48 8.15 1.32
C PHE A 94 -3.01 7.25 0.19
N CYS A 95 -3.39 5.98 0.27
CA CYS A 95 -3.00 4.93 -0.67
C CYS A 95 -4.19 4.51 -1.52
N MET A 96 -4.02 4.43 -2.84
CA MET A 96 -5.05 3.95 -3.76
C MET A 96 -4.64 2.60 -4.36
N GLY A 97 -5.45 1.57 -4.14
CA GLY A 97 -5.22 0.23 -4.72
C GLY A 97 -6.17 -0.07 -5.87
N ALA A 98 -5.67 -0.66 -6.95
CA ALA A 98 -6.52 -1.11 -8.06
C ALA A 98 -6.27 -2.59 -8.37
N ALA A 99 -7.34 -3.35 -8.55
CA ALA A 99 -7.30 -4.76 -8.93
C ALA A 99 -6.99 -4.96 -10.43
N TRP A 100 -5.78 -4.56 -10.82
CA TRP A 100 -5.25 -4.70 -12.18
C TRP A 100 -3.94 -5.48 -12.19
N ARG A 101 -3.62 -6.07 -13.34
CA ARG A 101 -2.24 -6.49 -13.67
C ARG A 101 -1.37 -5.28 -14.00
N SER A 102 -1.92 -4.36 -14.79
CA SER A 102 -1.33 -3.09 -15.23
C SER A 102 -2.46 -2.09 -15.49
N PRO A 103 -2.28 -0.79 -15.26
CA PRO A 103 -3.27 0.21 -15.61
C PRO A 103 -3.44 0.29 -17.14
N LYS A 104 -4.63 0.72 -17.59
CA LYS A 104 -4.90 0.94 -19.01
C LYS A 104 -4.74 2.42 -19.34
N ASP A 105 -4.28 2.74 -20.55
CA ASP A 105 -4.08 4.13 -21.01
C ASP A 105 -5.33 5.00 -20.85
N ARG A 106 -6.51 4.43 -21.08
CA ARG A 106 -7.79 5.13 -20.92
C ARG A 106 -8.11 5.52 -19.47
N ASP A 107 -7.60 4.77 -18.49
CA ASP A 107 -7.86 4.96 -17.06
C ASP A 107 -6.81 5.91 -16.45
N MET A 108 -5.63 6.05 -17.08
CA MET A 108 -4.52 6.89 -16.59
C MET A 108 -4.89 8.36 -16.38
N PRO A 109 -5.64 9.05 -17.26
CA PRO A 109 -6.07 10.42 -16.99
C PRO A 109 -6.85 10.56 -15.67
N GLN A 110 -7.71 9.58 -15.36
CA GLN A 110 -8.50 9.56 -14.13
C GLN A 110 -7.60 9.30 -12.90
N VAL A 111 -6.67 8.34 -13.00
CA VAL A 111 -5.67 8.05 -11.95
C VAL A 111 -4.80 9.28 -11.66
N VAL A 112 -4.32 9.98 -12.69
CA VAL A 112 -3.53 11.21 -12.54
C VAL A 112 -4.35 12.31 -11.87
N ALA A 113 -5.64 12.44 -12.21
CA ALA A 113 -6.54 13.39 -11.55
C ALA A 113 -6.71 13.06 -10.06
N MET A 114 -6.86 11.78 -9.69
CA MET A 114 -6.89 11.35 -8.29
C MET A 114 -5.60 11.74 -7.56
N VAL A 115 -4.42 11.47 -8.14
CA VAL A 115 -3.12 11.83 -7.54
C VAL A 115 -3.01 13.33 -7.28
N LYS A 116 -3.33 14.14 -8.29
CA LYS A 116 -3.27 15.60 -8.17
C LYS A 116 -4.21 16.10 -7.07
N GLY A 117 -5.43 15.56 -7.00
CA GLY A 117 -6.39 15.94 -5.99
C GLY A 117 -5.97 15.54 -4.57
N VAL A 118 -5.51 14.30 -4.36
CA VAL A 118 -5.02 13.83 -3.04
C VAL A 118 -3.83 14.67 -2.58
N LYS A 119 -2.87 14.94 -3.48
CA LYS A 119 -1.71 15.79 -3.17
C LYS A 119 -2.11 17.22 -2.80
N ALA A 120 -3.13 17.77 -3.45
CA ALA A 120 -3.66 19.10 -3.13
C ALA A 120 -4.33 19.17 -1.74
N LEU A 121 -4.71 18.03 -1.15
CA LEU A 121 -5.20 17.96 0.24
C LEU A 121 -4.08 17.96 1.29
N GLY A 122 -2.81 18.06 0.88
CA GLY A 122 -1.66 18.03 1.77
C GLY A 122 -1.25 16.64 2.25
N LEU A 123 -1.86 15.58 1.70
CA LEU A 123 -1.52 14.20 2.01
C LEU A 123 -0.37 13.70 1.11
N GLU A 124 0.50 12.86 1.67
CA GLU A 124 1.33 12.01 0.84
C GLU A 124 0.46 11.10 -0.02
N THR A 125 0.82 10.94 -1.28
CA THR A 125 0.03 10.20 -2.26
C THR A 125 0.76 8.94 -2.68
N CYS A 126 0.11 7.78 -2.50
CA CYS A 126 0.64 6.47 -2.86
C CYS A 126 -0.41 5.70 -3.66
N MET A 127 0.04 4.78 -4.52
CA MET A 127 -0.84 3.86 -5.23
C MET A 127 -0.16 2.57 -5.61
N THR A 128 -0.96 1.52 -5.73
CA THR A 128 -0.55 0.21 -6.28
C THR A 128 -1.48 -0.16 -7.43
N LEU A 129 -0.93 -0.17 -8.64
CA LEU A 129 -1.68 -0.38 -9.90
C LEU A 129 -1.24 -1.64 -10.66
N GLY A 130 -0.42 -2.49 -10.03
CA GLY A 130 0.27 -3.58 -10.70
C GLY A 130 1.56 -3.11 -11.37
N MET A 131 1.87 -3.61 -12.56
CA MET A 131 3.06 -3.23 -13.33
C MET A 131 2.82 -1.93 -14.11
N LEU A 132 3.83 -1.04 -14.09
CA LEU A 132 3.89 0.21 -14.85
C LEU A 132 4.87 0.10 -16.02
#